data_AF-A0AAW6WT55-F1
#
_entry.id   AF-A0AAW6WT55-F1
#
_cell.length_a   1.000
_cell.length_b   1.000
_cell.length_c   1.000
_cell.angle_alpha   90.00
_cell.angle_beta   90.00
_cell.angle_gamma   90.00
#
_symmetry.space_group_name_H-M   'P 1'
#
loop_
_entity.id
_entity.type
_entity.pdbx_description
1 polymer ?
#
loop_
_entity_poly.entity_id
_entity_poly.type
_entity_poly.pdbx_seq_one_letter_code
_entity_poly.pdbx_strand_id
1 'polypeptide(L)'
;MLDDSILPTEIAVSLGLLCNIGIPLLAFWVGGKLPRFRLWIHAVAFVIILASPLTAMILGLPDLLPEEEESPGARFAFLPLIIEAAIIVLLYCLAGAMLLSQSIHSAITDWHGRDRLSQPPPPRRTAGRKPYISKGSKTR
;
A
#
# COMPACT_ATOMS: atom_id res chain seq x y z
N MET A 1 6.00 26.81 40.39
CA MET A 1 6.44 25.43 40.16
C MET A 1 5.47 24.90 39.13
N LEU A 2 5.96 24.67 37.90
CA LEU A 2 5.15 24.28 36.75
C LEU A 2 4.84 22.79 36.89
N ASP A 3 3.56 22.44 36.86
CA ASP A 3 3.09 21.07 36.88
C ASP A 3 3.31 20.45 35.48
N ASP A 4 4.35 19.61 35.36
CA ASP A 4 4.88 19.06 34.11
C ASP A 4 4.11 17.84 33.57
N SER A 5 2.77 17.88 33.57
CA SER A 5 1.92 16.89 32.87
C SER A 5 1.23 17.53 31.67
N ILE A 6 1.74 17.28 30.46
CA ILE A 6 1.28 17.94 29.23
C ILE A 6 -0.08 17.45 28.72
N LEU A 7 -0.56 16.24 29.11
CA LEU A 7 -1.94 15.77 28.89
C LEU A 7 -2.26 14.52 29.74
N PRO A 8 -3.45 14.43 30.38
CA PRO A 8 -3.90 13.21 31.06
C PRO A 8 -3.90 11.99 30.14
N THR A 9 -3.49 10.83 30.67
CA THR A 9 -3.34 9.57 29.92
C THR A 9 -4.60 9.19 29.12
N GLU A 10 -5.78 9.37 29.70
CA GLU A 10 -7.08 9.10 29.05
C GLU A 10 -7.31 9.96 27.80
N ILE A 11 -6.87 11.22 27.86
CA ILE A 11 -6.99 12.17 26.75
C ILE A 11 -5.97 11.82 25.67
N ALA A 12 -4.75 11.43 26.03
CA ALA A 12 -3.74 10.97 25.09
C ALA A 12 -4.19 9.71 24.31
N VAL A 13 -4.77 8.73 25.01
CA VAL A 13 -5.32 7.50 24.41
C VAL A 13 -6.51 7.82 23.51
N SER A 14 -7.47 8.62 23.98
CA SER A 14 -8.66 8.99 23.21
C SER A 14 -8.30 9.77 21.95
N LEU A 15 -7.36 10.70 22.05
CA LEU A 15 -6.87 11.47 20.91
C LEU A 15 -6.10 10.57 19.92
N GLY A 16 -5.27 9.66 20.41
CA GLY A 16 -4.57 8.68 19.58
C GLY A 16 -5.53 7.80 18.78
N LEU A 17 -6.57 7.27 19.43
CA LEU A 17 -7.61 6.45 18.78
C LEU A 17 -8.35 7.27 17.71
N LEU A 18 -8.78 8.48 18.05
CA LEU A 18 -9.50 9.35 17.12
C LEU A 18 -8.62 9.72 15.90
N CYS A 19 -7.34 10.01 16.12
CA CYS A 19 -6.38 10.28 15.07
C CYS A 19 -6.11 9.05 14.20
N ASN A 20 -6.00 7.85 14.78
CA ASN A 20 -5.79 6.61 14.05
C ASN A 20 -6.93 6.30 13.07
N ILE A 21 -8.16 6.76 13.33
CA ILE A 21 -9.28 6.65 12.39
C ILE A 21 -9.32 7.83 11.42
N GLY A 22 -9.14 9.06 11.94
CA GLY A 22 -9.23 10.27 11.15
C GLY A 22 -8.14 10.39 10.07
N ILE A 23 -6.91 9.98 10.38
CA ILE A 23 -5.75 10.10 9.48
C ILE A 23 -5.93 9.22 8.23
N PRO A 24 -6.29 7.92 8.31
CA PRO A 24 -6.62 7.12 7.13
C PRO A 24 -7.75 7.69 6.29
N LEU A 25 -8.83 8.16 6.92
CA LEU A 25 -9.96 8.75 6.21
C LEU A 25 -9.56 10.00 5.44
N LEU A 26 -8.79 10.87 6.10
CA LEU A 26 -8.24 12.07 5.47
C LEU A 26 -7.27 11.70 4.34
N ALA A 27 -6.39 10.73 4.56
CA ALA A 27 -5.45 10.26 3.55
C ALA A 27 -6.17 9.71 2.31
N PHE A 28 -7.24 8.96 2.51
CA PHE A 28 -8.08 8.46 1.42
C PHE A 28 -8.75 9.60 0.64
N TRP A 29 -9.35 10.55 1.36
CA TRP A 29 -10.01 11.71 0.74
C TRP A 29 -9.04 12.60 -0.05
N VAL A 30 -7.89 12.96 0.55
CA VAL A 30 -6.85 13.77 -0.12
C VAL A 30 -6.23 12.98 -1.27
N GLY A 31 -5.95 11.69 -1.08
CA GLY A 31 -5.42 10.80 -2.12
C GLY A 31 -6.35 10.67 -3.32
N GLY A 32 -7.67 10.77 -3.12
CA GLY A 32 -8.67 10.85 -4.18
C GLY A 32 -8.60 12.16 -4.99
N LYS A 33 -8.29 13.28 -4.33
CA LYS A 33 -8.13 14.59 -4.99
C LYS A 33 -6.77 14.77 -5.67
N LEU A 34 -5.72 14.16 -5.13
CA LEU A 34 -4.33 14.31 -5.59
C LEU A 34 -3.75 12.94 -6.00
N PRO A 35 -4.21 12.36 -7.12
CA PRO A 35 -3.84 11.00 -7.52
C PRO A 35 -2.33 10.84 -7.76
N ARG A 36 -1.64 11.92 -8.18
CA ARG A 36 -0.18 11.93 -8.40
C ARG A 36 0.62 11.71 -7.11
N PHE A 37 0.12 12.20 -5.98
CA PHE A 37 0.80 12.09 -4.68
C PHE A 37 0.13 11.06 -3.76
N ARG A 38 -0.85 10.31 -4.26
CA ARG A 38 -1.66 9.37 -3.48
C ARG A 38 -0.81 8.40 -2.67
N LEU A 39 0.24 7.84 -3.27
CA LEU A 39 1.13 6.91 -2.58
C LEU A 39 1.90 7.59 -1.43
N TRP A 40 2.39 8.81 -1.64
CA TRP A 40 3.07 9.59 -0.61
C TRP A 40 2.15 9.97 0.54
N ILE A 41 0.91 10.38 0.24
CA ILE A 41 -0.10 10.71 1.24
C ILE A 41 -0.38 9.50 2.14
N HIS A 42 -0.57 8.32 1.54
CA HIS A 42 -0.76 7.07 2.28
C HIS A 42 0.49 6.63 3.04
N ALA A 43 1.70 6.82 2.50
CA ALA A 43 2.94 6.50 3.19
C ALA A 43 3.15 7.37 4.44
N VAL A 44 2.86 8.68 4.35
CA VAL A 44 2.93 9.59 5.52
C VAL A 44 1.90 9.19 6.56
N ALA A 45 0.65 8.91 6.15
CA ALA A 45 -0.39 8.44 7.05
C ALA A 45 0.02 7.16 7.80
N PHE A 46 0.62 6.21 7.09
CA PHE A 46 1.15 4.97 7.67
C PHE A 46 2.20 5.24 8.76
N VAL A 47 3.18 6.11 8.48
CA VAL A 47 4.23 6.46 9.45
C VAL A 47 3.63 7.12 10.71
N ILE A 48 2.65 8.01 10.53
CA ILE A 48 2.01 8.69 11.67
C ILE A 48 1.25 7.67 12.54
N ILE A 49 0.50 6.75 11.93
CA ILE A 49 -0.24 5.71 12.66
C ILE A 49 0.71 4.78 13.39
N LEU A 50 1.84 4.41 12.76
CA LEU A 50 2.86 3.57 13.39
C LEU A 50 3.53 4.26 14.60
N ALA A 51 3.73 5.58 14.52
CA ALA A 51 4.34 6.37 15.59
C ALA A 51 3.35 6.78 16.70
N SER A 52 2.03 6.67 16.47
CA SER A 52 1.00 7.16 17.40
C SER A 52 1.04 6.46 18.77
N PRO A 53 1.16 5.12 18.87
CA PRO A 53 1.26 4.44 20.16
C PRO A 53 2.52 4.80 20.94
N LEU A 54 3.65 4.98 20.23
CA LEU A 54 4.91 5.40 20.85
C LEU A 54 4.79 6.82 21.42
N THR A 55 4.16 7.73 20.68
CA THR A 55 3.94 9.11 21.12
C THR A 55 3.01 9.16 22.34
N ALA A 56 1.93 8.37 22.33
CA ALA A 56 1.01 8.27 23.46
C ALA A 56 1.70 7.71 24.72
N MET A 57 2.56 6.70 24.55
CA MET A 57 3.34 6.13 25.65
C MET A 57 4.33 7.15 26.25
N ILE A 58 5.05 7.91 25.42
CA ILE A 58 5.98 8.95 25.89
C ILE A 58 5.23 10.07 26.63
N LEU A 59 4.07 10.49 26.13
CA LEU A 59 3.26 11.55 26.74
C LEU A 59 2.55 11.11 28.03
N GLY A 60 2.22 9.82 28.17
CA GLY A 60 1.65 9.26 29.40
C GLY A 60 2.69 8.76 30.42
N LEU A 61 3.97 8.64 30.04
CA LEU A 61 5.06 8.27 30.93
C LEU A 61 5.32 9.22 32.11
N PRO A 62 5.21 10.57 31.98
CA PRO A 62 5.35 11.46 33.14
C PRO A 62 4.25 11.27 34.19
N ASP A 63 3.12 10.66 33.83
CA ASP A 63 1.99 10.34 34.73
C ASP A 63 2.23 9.03 35.52
N LEU A 64 3.19 8.19 35.10
CA LEU A 64 3.49 6.86 35.66
C LEU A 64 4.65 6.85 36.69
N LEU A 65 5.31 7.99 36.92
CA LEU A 65 6.32 8.17 37.96
C LEU A 65 5.96 9.43 38.77
N PRO A 66 5.20 9.28 39.87
CA PRO A 66 5.89 9.16 41.15
C PRO A 66 5.22 8.17 42.15
N GLU A 67 6.04 7.31 42.74
CA GLU A 67 5.91 6.69 44.09
C GLU A 67 4.66 5.90 44.53
N GLU A 68 3.59 5.70 43.74
CA GLU A 68 2.49 4.83 44.16
C GLU A 68 2.29 3.61 43.26
N GLU A 69 2.02 2.46 43.89
CA GLU A 69 1.85 1.13 43.32
C GLU A 69 1.28 1.18 41.90
N GLU A 70 2.09 0.75 40.93
CA GLU A 70 1.81 0.74 39.51
C GLU A 70 0.50 -0.03 39.22
N SER A 71 -0.62 0.71 39.24
CA SER A 71 -1.94 0.18 39.03
C SER A 71 -1.94 -0.59 37.70
N PRO A 72 -2.32 -1.88 37.71
CA PRO A 72 -2.40 -2.68 36.50
C PRO A 72 -3.21 -2.02 35.38
N GLY A 73 -4.17 -1.14 35.71
CA GLY A 73 -4.98 -0.42 34.75
C GLY A 73 -4.20 0.53 33.84
N ALA A 74 -3.15 1.18 34.33
CA ALA A 74 -2.41 2.20 33.57
C ALA A 74 -1.63 1.60 32.38
N ARG A 75 -1.06 0.40 32.55
CA ARG A 75 -0.36 -0.33 31.49
C ARG A 75 -1.29 -0.90 30.40
N PHE A 76 -2.54 -1.19 30.74
CA PHE A 76 -3.54 -1.65 29.76
C PHE A 76 -4.26 -0.51 29.03
N ALA A 77 -4.15 0.74 29.50
CA ALA A 77 -4.80 1.89 28.87
C ALA A 77 -4.37 2.12 27.41
N PHE A 78 -3.12 1.80 27.07
CA PHE A 78 -2.60 1.92 25.70
C PHE A 78 -2.90 0.70 24.81
N LEU A 79 -3.34 -0.42 25.38
CA LEU A 79 -3.55 -1.67 24.65
C LEU A 79 -4.55 -1.52 23.48
N PRO A 80 -5.70 -0.83 23.63
CA PRO A 80 -6.62 -0.58 22.52
C PRO A 80 -5.95 0.21 21.38
N LEU A 81 -5.16 1.23 21.72
CA LEU A 81 -4.44 2.06 20.75
C LEU A 81 -3.38 1.26 19.98
N ILE A 82 -2.64 0.41 20.67
CA ILE A 82 -1.62 -0.47 20.06
C ILE A 82 -2.30 -1.48 19.12
N ILE A 83 -3.40 -2.11 19.55
CA ILE A 83 -4.15 -3.09 18.74
C ILE A 83 -4.70 -2.41 17.48
N GLU A 84 -5.31 -1.24 17.60
CA GLU A 84 -5.86 -0.51 16.46
C GLU A 84 -4.76 -0.14 15.45
N ALA A 85 -3.65 0.45 15.94
CA ALA A 85 -2.52 0.80 15.09
C ALA A 85 -1.97 -0.44 14.37
N ALA A 86 -1.84 -1.58 15.07
CA ALA A 86 -1.39 -2.84 14.48
C ALA A 86 -2.33 -3.35 13.38
N ILE A 87 -3.65 -3.28 13.58
CA ILE A 87 -4.65 -3.66 12.57
C ILE A 87 -4.51 -2.77 11.33
N ILE A 88 -4.42 -1.44 11.51
CA ILE A 88 -4.32 -0.51 10.38
C ILE A 88 -3.01 -0.72 9.63
N VAL A 89 -1.90 -0.89 10.33
CA VAL A 89 -0.58 -1.22 9.74
C VAL A 89 -0.66 -2.51 8.93
N LEU A 90 -1.28 -3.56 9.46
CA LEU A 90 -1.47 -4.83 8.76
C LEU A 90 -2.26 -4.64 7.45
N LEU A 91 -3.35 -3.86 7.48
CA LEU A 91 -4.14 -3.55 6.29
C LEU A 91 -3.33 -2.79 5.23
N TYR A 92 -2.50 -1.83 5.65
CA TYR A 92 -1.58 -1.12 4.76
C TYR A 92 -0.54 -2.05 4.14
N CYS A 93 0.05 -2.94 4.93
CA CYS A 93 0.99 -3.93 4.44
C CYS A 93 0.34 -4.88 3.42
N LEU A 94 -0.88 -5.33 3.69
CA LEU A 94 -1.63 -6.19 2.76
C LEU A 94 -1.93 -5.46 1.46
N ALA A 95 -2.41 -4.21 1.53
CA ALA A 95 -2.64 -3.39 0.35
C ALA A 95 -1.35 -3.17 -0.46
N GLY A 96 -0.23 -2.91 0.23
CA GLY A 96 1.09 -2.80 -0.39
C GLY A 96 1.53 -4.09 -1.08
N ALA A 97 1.35 -5.25 -0.43
CA ALA A 97 1.66 -6.55 -1.00
C ALA A 97 0.80 -6.87 -2.24
N MET A 98 -0.48 -6.48 -2.23
CA MET A 98 -1.38 -6.62 -3.39
C MET A 98 -0.94 -5.71 -4.56
N LEU A 99 -0.54 -4.48 -4.29
CA LEU A 99 0.00 -3.58 -5.33
C LEU A 99 1.32 -4.13 -5.89
N LEU A 100 2.18 -4.66 -5.03
CA LEU A 100 3.44 -5.26 -5.44
C LEU A 100 3.22 -6.51 -6.30
N SER A 101 2.31 -7.40 -5.91
CA SER A 101 2.00 -8.61 -6.69
C SER A 101 1.40 -8.28 -8.06
N GLN A 102 0.52 -7.28 -8.14
CA GLN A 102 0.00 -6.78 -9.42
C GLN A 102 1.10 -6.17 -10.31
N SER A 103 2.06 -5.45 -9.72
CA SER A 103 3.17 -4.87 -10.46
C SER A 103 4.08 -5.96 -11.06
N ILE A 104 4.39 -7.00 -10.29
CA ILE A 104 5.22 -8.12 -10.72
C ILE A 104 4.50 -8.89 -11.83
N HIS A 105 3.21 -9.17 -11.64
CA HIS A 105 2.42 -9.88 -12.65
C HIS A 105 2.34 -9.09 -13.97
N SER A 106 2.18 -7.77 -13.88
CA SER A 106 2.17 -6.89 -15.06
C SER A 106 3.52 -6.88 -15.77
N ALA A 107 4.62 -6.79 -15.03
CA ALA A 107 5.97 -6.82 -15.59
C ALA A 107 6.26 -8.15 -16.31
N ILE A 108 5.86 -9.29 -15.72
CA ILE A 108 6.03 -10.62 -16.34
C ILE A 108 5.21 -10.74 -17.63
N THR A 109 3.97 -10.24 -17.65
CA THR A 109 3.13 -10.30 -18.87
C THR A 109 3.66 -9.41 -20.00
N ASP A 110 4.21 -8.23 -19.68
CA ASP A 110 4.81 -7.34 -20.67
C ASP A 110 6.04 -7.97 -21.32
N TRP A 111 6.89 -8.61 -20.51
CA TRP A 111 8.05 -9.37 -20.99
C TRP A 111 7.65 -10.48 -21.98
N HIS A 112 6.64 -11.28 -21.65
CA HIS A 112 6.14 -12.32 -22.55
C HIS A 112 5.52 -11.76 -23.85
N GLY A 113 4.93 -10.58 -23.83
CA GLY A 113 4.45 -9.90 -25.03
C GLY A 113 5.58 -9.40 -25.93
N ARG A 114 6.66 -8.89 -25.32
CA ARG A 114 7.85 -8.40 -26.03
C ARG A 114 8.63 -9.53 -26.71
N ASP A 115 8.69 -10.71 -26.12
CA ASP A 115 9.30 -11.89 -26.74
C ASP A 115 8.52 -12.35 -27.99
N ARG A 116 7.18 -12.27 -27.97
CA ARG A 116 6.35 -12.58 -29.15
C ARG A 116 6.51 -11.57 -30.28
N LEU A 117 6.71 -10.30 -29.97
CA LEU A 117 6.97 -9.25 -30.96
C LEU A 117 8.39 -9.31 -31.54
N SER A 118 9.33 -9.89 -30.80
CA SER A 118 10.71 -10.14 -31.25
C SER A 118 10.83 -11.37 -32.16
N GLN A 119 9.76 -12.17 -32.26
CA GLN A 119 9.73 -13.35 -33.11
C GLN A 119 9.46 -12.93 -34.57
N PRO A 120 10.36 -13.25 -35.53
CA PRO A 120 10.15 -12.90 -36.92
C PRO A 120 8.86 -13.56 -37.41
N PRO A 121 8.06 -12.87 -38.25
CA PRO A 121 6.80 -13.43 -38.74
C PRO A 121 7.06 -14.78 -39.42
N PRO A 122 6.18 -15.78 -39.22
CA PRO A 122 6.36 -17.09 -39.83
C PRO A 122 6.48 -16.93 -41.35
N PRO A 123 7.37 -17.70 -42.02
CA PRO A 123 7.56 -17.58 -43.45
C PRO A 123 6.23 -17.81 -44.13
N ARG A 124 5.76 -16.78 -44.85
CA ARG A 124 4.55 -16.81 -45.66
C ARG A 124 4.73 -17.95 -46.66
N ARG A 125 4.10 -19.11 -46.41
CA ARG A 125 4.04 -20.22 -47.36
C ARG A 125 3.47 -19.65 -48.66
N THR A 126 4.35 -19.39 -49.63
CA THR A 126 3.98 -19.12 -51.01
C THR A 126 3.28 -20.37 -51.53
N ALA A 127 1.96 -20.37 -51.44
CA ALA A 127 1.11 -21.38 -52.05
C ALA A 127 1.45 -21.45 -53.55
N GLY A 128 1.59 -22.68 -54.04
CA GLY A 128 2.25 -23.02 -55.29
C GLY A 128 1.73 -22.24 -56.49
N ARG A 129 2.67 -21.60 -57.20
CA ARG A 129 2.47 -21.10 -58.55
C ARG A 129 2.44 -22.32 -59.49
N LYS A 130 1.25 -22.77 -59.88
CA LYS A 130 1.09 -23.80 -60.94
C LYS A 130 1.63 -23.24 -62.27
N PRO A 131 2.47 -23.98 -63.01
CA PRO A 131 2.84 -23.59 -64.37
C PRO A 131 1.69 -23.95 -65.32
N TYR A 132 1.14 -22.95 -66.01
CA TYR A 132 0.21 -23.16 -67.12
C TYR A 132 0.99 -23.67 -68.33
N ILE A 133 0.77 -24.93 -68.69
CA ILE A 133 1.21 -25.53 -69.96
C ILE A 133 0.20 -25.11 -71.03
N SER A 134 0.60 -24.23 -71.95
CA SER A 134 -0.20 -23.91 -73.14
C SER A 134 0.00 -24.97 -74.21
N LYS A 135 -1.01 -25.82 -74.43
CA LYS A 135 -1.07 -26.71 -75.59
C LYS A 135 -1.57 -25.94 -76.82
N GLY A 136 -0.71 -25.86 -77.84
CA GLY A 136 -1.02 -26.13 -79.25
C GLY A 136 -1.99 -25.21 -80.00
N SER A 137 -1.44 -24.48 -80.97
CA SER A 137 -2.17 -24.11 -82.20
C SER A 137 -1.41 -24.66 -83.41
N LYS A 138 -1.95 -25.73 -84.01
CA LYS A 138 -1.62 -26.21 -85.35
C LYS A 138 -2.21 -25.22 -86.36
N THR A 139 -1.38 -24.59 -87.18
CA THR A 139 -1.80 -23.95 -88.43
C THR A 139 -1.60 -24.95 -89.57
N ARG A 140 -2.66 -25.09 -90.37
CA ARG A 140 -2.71 -25.84 -91.62
C ARG A 140 -2.62 -24.86 -92.78
#